data_AF-A0A318T8A6-F1
#
_entry.id   AF-A0A318T8A6-F1
#
_cell.length_a   1.000
_cell.length_b   1.000
_cell.length_c   1.000
_cell.angle_alpha   90.00
_cell.angle_beta   90.00
_cell.angle_gamma   90.00
#
_symmetry.space_group_name_H-M   'P 1'
#
loop_
_entity.id
_entity.type
_entity.pdbx_description
1 polymer ?
#
loop_
_entity_poly.entity_id
_entity_poly.type
_entity_poly.pdbx_seq_one_letter_code
_entity_poly.pdbx_strand_id
1 'polypeptide(L)' 'MSDAQINIATELACIARLNREDALRRLEALIASEPDERAKLTLKAEYHRIASGGQKHDRISK' A
#
# COMPACT_ATOMS: atom_id res chain seq x y z
N MET A 1 17.46 -4.90 -15.37
CA MET A 1 16.32 -4.67 -14.47
C MET A 1 16.84 -3.75 -13.38
N SER A 2 16.37 -2.51 -13.33
CA SER A 2 16.96 -1.46 -12.50
C SER A 2 16.64 -1.74 -11.04
N ASP A 3 17.64 -1.63 -10.15
CA ASP A 3 17.56 -1.90 -8.71
C ASP A 3 16.34 -1.29 -7.99
N ALA A 4 15.73 -0.23 -8.53
CA ALA A 4 14.50 0.38 -7.98
C ALA A 4 13.24 -0.52 -8.04
N GLN A 5 13.20 -1.52 -8.94
CA GLN A 5 12.06 -2.46 -9.00
C GLN A 5 12.08 -3.47 -7.85
N ILE A 6 13.23 -3.65 -7.21
CA ILE A 6 13.34 -4.24 -5.87
C ILE A 6 13.05 -3.07 -4.91
N ASN A 7 11.82 -2.82 -4.46
CA ASN A 7 11.26 -3.57 -3.34
C ASN A 7 9.76 -3.23 -3.12
N ILE A 8 9.04 -2.69 -4.11
CA ILE A 8 7.66 -2.21 -3.92
C ILE A 8 6.75 -3.33 -3.42
N ALA A 9 6.88 -4.54 -3.98
CA ALA A 9 6.12 -5.70 -3.53
C ALA A 9 6.40 -6.05 -2.05
N THR A 10 7.65 -5.91 -1.61
CA THR A 10 8.04 -6.14 -0.20
C THR A 10 7.57 -5.01 0.71
N GLU A 11 7.69 -3.74 0.29
CA GLU A 11 7.15 -2.61 1.04
C GLU A 11 5.64 -2.75 1.22
N LEU A 12 4.91 -3.15 0.16
CA LEU A 12 3.48 -3.43 0.24
C LEU A 12 3.17 -4.59 1.20
N ALA A 13 3.99 -5.65 1.21
CA ALA A 13 3.84 -6.75 2.16
C ALA A 13 4.08 -6.31 3.62
N CYS A 14 5.05 -5.40 3.85
CA CYS A 14 5.27 -4.79 5.16
C CYS A 14 4.09 -3.89 5.57
N ILE A 15 3.60 -3.04 4.66
CA ILE A 15 2.45 -2.15 4.86
C ILE A 15 1.19 -2.94 5.21
N ALA A 16 0.96 -4.09 4.57
CA ALA A 16 -0.18 -4.95 4.84
C ALA A 16 -0.24 -5.50 6.28
N ARG A 17 0.88 -5.46 7.02
CA ARG A 17 0.97 -5.89 8.43
C ARG A 17 0.79 -4.74 9.42
N LEU A 18 0.77 -3.49 8.94
CA LEU A 18 0.56 -2.31 9.77
C LEU A 18 -0.94 -2.11 10.03
N ASN A 19 -1.25 -1.35 11.09
CA ASN A 19 -2.61 -0.85 11.26
C ASN A 19 -2.94 0.16 10.14
N ARG A 20 -4.23 0.46 9.96
CA ARG A 20 -4.71 1.32 8.87
C ARG A 20 -4.02 2.68 8.83
N GLU A 21 -3.86 3.35 9.97
CA GLU A 21 -3.28 4.70 10.03
C GLU A 21 -1.80 4.68 9.64
N ASP A 22 -1.04 3.74 10.20
CA ASP A 22 0.39 3.58 9.90
C ASP A 22 0.63 3.12 8.46
N ALA A 23 -0.24 2.25 7.93
CA ALA A 23 -0.21 1.82 6.54
C ALA A 23 -0.41 3.01 5.58
N LEU A 24 -1.41 3.86 5.85
CA LEU A 24 -1.70 5.05 5.05
C LEU A 24 -0.55 6.07 5.11
N ARG A 25 -0.05 6.39 6.30
CA ARG A 25 1.11 7.28 6.46
C ARG A 25 2.35 6.77 5.72
N ARG A 26 2.62 5.46 5.81
CA ARG A 26 3.76 4.85 5.12
C ARG A 26 3.60 4.93 3.61
N LEU A 27 2.40 4.69 3.09
CA LEU A 27 2.09 4.82 1.66
C LEU A 27 2.23 6.27 1.16
N GLU A 28 1.75 7.26 1.92
CA GLU A 28 1.90 8.67 1.57
C GLU A 28 3.37 9.08 1.47
N ALA A 29 4.19 8.65 2.44
CA ALA A 29 5.63 8.90 2.42
C ALA A 29 6.30 8.28 1.19
N LEU A 30 5.98 7.03 0.87
CA LEU A 30 6.54 6.33 -0.30
C LEU A 30 6.11 7.00 -1.61
N ILE A 31 4.84 7.39 -1.75
CA ILE A 31 4.32 8.08 -2.95
C ILE A 31 5.05 9.41 -3.18
N ALA A 32 5.34 10.15 -2.10
CA ALA A 32 6.04 11.43 -2.20
C ALA A 32 7.52 11.27 -2.60
N SER A 33 8.18 10.20 -2.16
CA SER A 33 9.60 9.95 -2.43
C SER A 33 9.90 9.16 -3.70
N GLU A 34 8.92 8.45 -4.26
CA GLU A 34 9.13 7.52 -5.37
C GLU A 34 9.29 8.24 -6.73
N PRO A 35 10.45 8.18 -7.39
CA PRO A 35 10.64 8.82 -8.71
C PRO A 35 9.92 8.09 -9.85
N ASP A 36 9.65 6.78 -9.74
CA ASP A 36 9.01 6.01 -10.80
C ASP A 36 7.48 6.18 -10.80
N GLU A 37 6.94 6.66 -11.91
CA GLU A 37 5.49 6.91 -12.04
C GLU A 37 4.65 5.63 -12.02
N ARG A 38 5.18 4.50 -12.51
CA ARG A 38 4.46 3.21 -12.43
C ARG A 38 4.42 2.73 -10.98
N ALA A 39 5.52 2.87 -10.25
CA ALA A 39 5.59 2.57 -8.84
C ALA A 39 4.62 3.43 -8.00
N LYS A 40 4.58 4.74 -8.26
CA LYS A 40 3.61 5.66 -7.66
C LYS A 40 2.17 5.24 -7.92
N LEU A 41 1.84 4.83 -9.14
CA LEU A 41 0.48 4.36 -9.47
C LEU A 41 0.11 3.12 -8.65
N THR A 42 1.04 2.17 -8.50
CA THR A 42 0.83 0.98 -7.64
C THR A 42 0.62 1.37 -6.18
N LEU A 43 1.46 2.26 -5.63
CA LEU A 43 1.33 2.72 -4.25
C LEU A 43 0.02 3.48 -4.01
N LYS A 44 -0.40 4.35 -4.96
CA LYS A 44 -1.69 5.06 -4.90
C LYS A 44 -2.87 4.10 -4.94
N ALA A 45 -2.82 3.07 -5.78
CA ALA A 45 -3.88 2.06 -5.85
C ALA A 45 -4.05 1.36 -4.50
N GLU A 46 -2.95 0.99 -3.85
CA GLU A 46 -2.98 0.37 -2.51
C GLU A 46 -3.49 1.36 -1.45
N TYR A 47 -3.06 2.62 -1.49
CA TYR A 47 -3.55 3.66 -0.61
C TYR A 47 -5.07 3.79 -0.72
N HIS A 48 -5.61 3.87 -1.94
CA HIS A 48 -7.05 3.93 -2.15
C HIS A 48 -7.76 2.66 -1.67
N ARG A 49 -7.16 1.47 -1.84
CA ARG A 49 -7.71 0.19 -1.34
C ARG A 49 -7.85 0.20 0.19
N ILE A 50 -6.83 0.64 0.91
CA ILE A 50 -6.83 0.69 2.39
C ILE A 50 -7.70 1.85 2.90
N ALA A 51 -7.66 3.00 2.24
CA ALA A 51 -8.46 4.18 2.57
C ALA A 51 -9.96 3.92 2.34
N SER A 52 -10.33 3.21 1.28
CA SER A 52 -11.72 2.81 0.99
C SER A 52 -12.16 1.54 1.73
N GLY A 53 -11.22 0.74 2.24
CA GLY A 53 -11.44 -0.55 2.91
C GLY A 53 -12.14 -0.51 4.27
N GLY A 54 -12.76 0.60 4.65
CA GLY A 54 -13.65 0.69 5.81
C GLY A 54 -15.04 0.08 5.57
N GLN A 55 -15.16 -1.11 4.99
CA GLN A 55 -16.32 -2.02 5.11
C GLN A 55 -16.11 -3.26 4.24
N LYS A 56 -15.65 -4.36 4.83
CA LYS A 56 -16.33 -5.65 4.72
C LYS A 56 -16.16 -6.32 6.07
N HIS A 57 -17.17 -6.14 6.92
CA HIS A 57 -17.48 -7.07 7.99
C HIS A 57 -17.28 -8.49 7.44
N ASP A 58 -16.35 -9.21 8.05
CA ASP A 58 -16.68 -10.44 8.75
C ASP A 58 -18.10 -10.95 8.42
N ARG A 59 -18.18 -11.80 7.40
CA ARG A 59 -19.30 -12.73 7.26
C ARG A 59 -18.86 -14.08 7.82
N ILE A 60 -18.80 -14.18 9.15
CA ILE A 60 -19.47 -15.23 9.95
C ILE A 60 -20.80 -15.62 9.25
N SER A 61 -21.26 -16.86 9.15
CA SER A 61 -20.90 -18.14 9.74
C SER A 61 -21.40 -19.25 8.80
N LYS A 62 -20.78 -20.43 8.87
CA LYS A 62 -21.40 -21.67 8.40
C LYS A 62 -22.12 -22.35 9.57
#